data_AF-A0A317ED38-F1
#
_entry.id   AF-A0A317ED38-F1
#
_cell.length_a   1.000
_cell.length_b   1.000
_cell.length_c   1.000
_cell.angle_alpha   90.00
_cell.angle_beta   90.00
_cell.angle_gamma   90.00
#
_symmetry.space_group_name_H-M   'P 1'
#
loop_
_entity.id
_entity.type
_entity.pdbx_description
1 polymer ?
#
loop_
_entity_poly.entity_id
_entity_poly.type
_entity_poly.pdbx_seq_one_letter_code
_entity_poly.pdbx_strand_id
1 'polypeptide(L)'
;MNALSPTPRDDLAGFVGDIARLQAVVESWAPAQQGAVQALRLAVEALHAEAFRRLIRALREDEAALAALKGALGDEVIYAVLRRLGVVKASLTERVQAALDEIRPMLAGHGGDVELVAVRPPAIEVRFLGACDHCPASALTFEAGVSKAVQDACPEITEVIQAKGSGGGGGEGLSFVSPFAAAAVGHWRPACALDEIPENGLHALTLDGERIILSRRGEAVTCFQNACAHLGLAFDGGTVAAGILTCPHHGFDYDLASGECLTAPEVQLLAHGVRVIGGRVEVRLAR
;
A
#
# COMPACT_ATOMS: atom_id res chain seq x y z
N MET A 1 0.20 33.56 -24.45
CA MET A 1 -0.13 32.13 -24.63
C MET A 1 -1.62 31.95 -24.36
N ASN A 2 -2.35 31.27 -25.24
CA ASN A 2 -3.81 31.14 -25.15
C ASN A 2 -4.17 30.21 -23.98
N ALA A 3 -4.97 30.69 -23.02
CA ALA A 3 -5.31 29.95 -21.79
C ALA A 3 -6.08 28.63 -22.04
N LEU A 4 -6.59 28.45 -23.26
CA LEU A 4 -7.45 27.34 -23.68
C LEU A 4 -6.72 26.24 -24.48
N SER A 5 -5.42 26.40 -24.76
CA SER A 5 -4.66 25.40 -25.52
C SER A 5 -4.04 24.36 -24.57
N PRO A 6 -4.22 23.05 -24.83
CA PRO A 6 -3.42 22.02 -24.19
C PRO A 6 -1.95 22.22 -24.55
N THR A 7 -1.06 22.11 -23.57
CA THR A 7 0.39 22.18 -23.84
C THR A 7 0.91 20.78 -24.13
N PRO A 8 1.91 20.58 -25.01
CA PRO A 8 2.55 19.28 -25.12
C PRO A 8 3.14 18.87 -23.77
N ARG A 9 2.74 17.69 -23.29
CA ARG A 9 3.18 17.06 -22.04
C ARG A 9 3.34 15.56 -22.30
N ASP A 10 4.31 14.97 -21.62
CA ASP A 10 4.68 13.56 -21.69
C ASP A 10 4.60 12.87 -20.31
N ASP A 11 4.18 13.59 -19.26
CA ASP A 11 4.04 13.10 -17.89
C ASP A 11 2.62 13.28 -17.32
N LEU A 12 2.25 12.46 -16.33
CA LEU A 12 0.93 12.53 -15.69
C LEU A 12 0.67 13.89 -15.03
N ALA A 13 1.67 14.45 -14.35
CA ALA A 13 1.58 15.73 -13.65
C ALA A 13 1.19 16.87 -14.61
N GLY A 14 1.78 16.90 -15.81
CA GLY A 14 1.45 17.87 -16.84
C GLY A 14 0.00 17.75 -17.33
N PHE A 15 -0.47 16.54 -17.60
CA PHE A 15 -1.86 16.31 -18.02
C PHE A 15 -2.86 16.73 -16.92
N VAL A 16 -2.60 16.36 -15.67
CA VAL A 16 -3.45 16.72 -14.52
C VAL A 16 -3.47 18.24 -14.32
N GLY A 17 -2.31 18.91 -14.40
CA GLY A 17 -2.20 20.36 -14.29
C GLY A 17 -2.97 21.11 -15.37
N ASP A 18 -2.95 20.61 -16.61
CA ASP A 18 -3.74 21.17 -17.72
C ASP A 18 -5.24 21.00 -17.49
N ILE A 19 -5.68 19.82 -17.05
CA ILE A 19 -7.08 19.57 -16.70
C ILE A 19 -7.54 20.51 -15.60
N ALA A 20 -6.78 20.63 -14.50
CA ALA A 20 -7.12 21.50 -13.37
C ALA A 20 -7.21 22.97 -13.80
N ARG A 21 -6.26 23.45 -14.62
CA ARG A 21 -6.28 24.82 -15.16
C ARG A 21 -7.53 25.06 -16.01
N LEU A 22 -7.87 24.14 -16.91
CA LEU A 22 -9.06 24.27 -17.76
C LEU A 22 -10.35 24.19 -16.95
N GLN A 23 -10.40 23.35 -15.91
CA GLN A 23 -11.53 23.29 -14.99
C GLN A 23 -11.73 24.62 -14.27
N ALA A 24 -10.67 25.26 -13.77
CA ALA A 24 -10.74 26.57 -13.14
C ALA A 24 -11.27 27.67 -14.09
N VAL A 25 -10.97 27.57 -15.40
CA VAL A 25 -11.57 28.46 -16.41
C VAL A 25 -13.08 28.20 -16.55
N VAL A 26 -13.50 26.94 -16.60
CA VAL A 26 -14.93 26.57 -16.69
C VAL A 26 -15.69 27.03 -15.43
N GLU A 27 -15.08 26.97 -14.26
CA GLU A 27 -15.66 27.46 -13.00
C GLU A 27 -16.01 28.96 -13.03
N SER A 28 -15.35 29.75 -13.88
CA SER A 28 -15.67 31.16 -14.05
C SER A 28 -16.82 31.43 -15.04
N TRP A 29 -17.36 30.41 -15.71
CA TRP A 29 -18.40 30.54 -16.73
C TRP A 29 -19.81 30.59 -16.12
N ALA A 30 -20.80 31.01 -16.91
CA ALA A 30 -22.19 31.00 -16.46
C ALA A 30 -22.70 29.56 -16.22
N PRO A 31 -23.65 29.34 -15.27
CA PRO A 31 -24.10 27.99 -14.90
C PRO A 31 -24.57 27.12 -16.07
N ALA A 32 -25.24 27.73 -17.06
CA ALA A 32 -25.68 27.00 -18.26
C ALA A 32 -24.50 26.50 -19.12
N GLN A 33 -23.43 27.29 -19.22
CA GLN A 33 -22.22 26.94 -19.97
C GLN A 33 -21.44 25.85 -19.23
N GLN A 34 -21.31 25.97 -17.91
CA GLN A 34 -20.74 24.92 -17.05
C GLN A 34 -21.48 23.59 -17.23
N GLY A 35 -22.82 23.63 -17.17
CA GLY A 35 -23.66 22.46 -17.39
C GLY A 35 -23.43 21.80 -18.75
N ALA A 36 -23.34 22.60 -19.81
CA ALA A 36 -23.10 22.08 -21.17
C ALA A 36 -21.72 21.41 -21.31
N VAL A 37 -20.65 22.03 -20.79
CA VAL A 37 -19.29 21.45 -20.83
C VAL A 37 -19.23 20.18 -19.99
N GLN A 38 -19.83 20.21 -18.81
CA GLN A 38 -19.85 19.04 -17.92
C GLN A 38 -20.62 17.88 -18.55
N ALA A 39 -21.76 18.14 -19.19
CA ALA A 39 -22.53 17.12 -19.91
C ALA A 39 -21.74 16.52 -21.07
N LEU A 40 -21.05 17.36 -21.87
CA LEU A 40 -20.19 16.88 -22.96
C LEU A 40 -19.03 16.02 -22.43
N ARG A 41 -18.36 16.48 -21.37
CA ARG A 41 -17.24 15.74 -20.74
C ARG A 41 -17.70 14.35 -20.28
N LEU A 42 -18.81 14.28 -19.56
CA LEU A 42 -19.38 13.02 -19.08
C LEU A 42 -19.80 12.09 -20.22
N ALA A 43 -20.37 12.62 -21.31
CA ALA A 43 -20.73 11.82 -22.48
C ALA A 43 -19.50 11.21 -23.17
N VAL A 44 -18.42 11.99 -23.31
CA VAL A 44 -17.15 11.51 -23.87
C VAL A 44 -16.50 10.47 -22.96
N GLU A 45 -16.46 10.71 -21.64
CA GLU A 45 -15.94 9.75 -20.66
C GLU A 45 -16.75 8.44 -20.67
N ALA A 46 -18.08 8.51 -20.78
CA ALA A 46 -18.92 7.32 -20.87
C ALA A 46 -18.63 6.49 -22.14
N LEU A 47 -18.44 7.15 -23.28
CA LEU A 47 -18.07 6.50 -24.54
C LEU A 47 -16.71 5.80 -24.43
N HIS A 48 -15.69 6.49 -23.91
CA HIS A 48 -14.36 5.91 -23.71
C HIS A 48 -14.39 4.73 -22.74
N ALA A 49 -15.11 4.87 -21.62
CA ALA A 49 -15.24 3.81 -20.64
C ALA A 49 -15.86 2.54 -21.25
N GLU A 50 -16.90 2.68 -22.07
CA GLU A 50 -17.51 1.55 -22.77
C GLU A 50 -16.56 0.93 -23.81
N ALA A 51 -15.80 1.75 -24.55
CA ALA A 51 -14.78 1.25 -25.48
C ALA A 51 -13.71 0.41 -24.77
N PHE A 52 -13.16 0.92 -23.65
CA PHE A 52 -12.20 0.17 -22.84
C PHE A 52 -12.79 -1.11 -22.25
N ARG A 53 -14.03 -1.08 -21.72
CA ARG A 53 -14.69 -2.30 -21.21
C ARG A 53 -14.85 -3.38 -22.29
N ARG A 54 -15.22 -2.98 -23.52
CA ARG A 54 -15.34 -3.90 -24.65
C ARG A 54 -13.98 -4.44 -25.10
N LEU A 55 -12.96 -3.58 -25.16
CA LEU A 55 -11.59 -3.98 -25.46
C LEU A 55 -11.09 -5.01 -24.45
N ILE A 56 -11.18 -4.71 -23.16
CA ILE A 56 -10.77 -5.62 -22.07
C ILE A 56 -11.54 -6.95 -22.16
N ARG A 57 -12.84 -6.92 -22.44
CA ARG A 57 -13.64 -8.14 -22.62
C ARG A 57 -13.15 -8.97 -23.81
N ALA A 58 -12.85 -8.34 -24.94
CA ALA A 58 -12.36 -9.02 -26.13
C ALA A 58 -10.96 -9.64 -25.93
N LEU A 59 -10.11 -8.99 -25.12
CA LEU A 59 -8.76 -9.47 -24.83
C LEU A 59 -8.73 -10.55 -23.73
N ARG A 60 -9.81 -10.71 -22.95
CA ARG A 60 -9.82 -11.59 -21.76
C ARG A 60 -9.62 -13.07 -22.09
N GLU A 61 -9.97 -13.50 -23.29
CA GLU A 61 -9.83 -14.90 -23.73
C GLU A 61 -8.40 -15.25 -24.16
N ASP A 62 -7.54 -14.25 -24.36
CA ASP A 62 -6.12 -14.40 -24.66
C ASP A 62 -5.29 -14.11 -23.41
N GLU A 63 -4.63 -15.14 -22.88
CA GLU A 63 -3.85 -15.07 -21.65
C GLU A 63 -2.65 -14.11 -21.77
N ALA A 64 -1.98 -14.08 -22.94
CA ALA A 64 -0.85 -13.19 -23.18
C ALA A 64 -1.30 -11.73 -23.29
N ALA A 65 -2.43 -11.49 -23.98
CA ALA A 65 -3.02 -10.15 -24.07
C ALA A 65 -3.49 -9.64 -22.69
N LEU A 66 -4.10 -10.52 -21.88
CA LEU A 66 -4.52 -10.19 -20.52
C LEU A 66 -3.31 -9.88 -19.61
N ALA A 67 -2.20 -10.62 -19.76
CA ALA A 67 -0.96 -10.34 -19.04
C ALA A 67 -0.35 -8.99 -19.44
N ALA A 68 -0.29 -8.68 -20.75
CA ALA A 68 0.19 -7.39 -21.24
C ALA A 68 -0.68 -6.22 -20.75
N LEU A 69 -2.01 -6.39 -20.74
CA LEU A 69 -2.95 -5.40 -20.21
C LEU A 69 -2.72 -5.16 -18.71
N LYS A 70 -2.47 -6.21 -17.93
CA LYS A 70 -2.12 -6.08 -16.50
C LYS A 70 -0.79 -5.35 -16.31
N GLY A 71 0.22 -5.66 -17.11
CA GLY A 71 1.52 -4.96 -17.07
C GLY A 71 1.37 -3.46 -17.40
N ALA A 72 0.50 -3.12 -18.34
CA ALA A 72 0.21 -1.74 -18.68
C ALA A 72 -0.47 -0.94 -17.55
N LEU A 73 -1.10 -1.59 -16.57
CA LEU A 73 -1.64 -0.90 -15.38
C LEU A 73 -0.54 -0.37 -14.45
N GLY A 74 0.72 -0.78 -14.63
CA GLY A 74 1.87 -0.19 -13.94
C GLY A 74 2.26 1.20 -14.49
N ASP A 75 1.71 1.62 -15.62
CA ASP A 75 1.89 2.98 -16.15
C ASP A 75 0.92 3.95 -15.46
N GLU A 76 1.47 5.04 -14.93
CA GLU A 76 0.74 6.03 -14.14
C GLU A 76 -0.40 6.71 -14.92
N VAL A 77 -0.21 6.97 -16.23
CA VAL A 77 -1.21 7.62 -17.08
C VAL A 77 -2.32 6.65 -17.41
N ILE A 78 -1.97 5.40 -17.75
CA ILE A 78 -2.94 4.34 -18.04
C ILE A 78 -3.81 4.08 -16.81
N TYR A 79 -3.20 3.93 -15.63
CA TYR A 79 -3.92 3.73 -14.38
C TYR A 79 -4.87 4.90 -14.09
N ALA A 80 -4.38 6.14 -14.14
CA ALA A 80 -5.18 7.33 -13.86
C ALA A 80 -6.39 7.46 -14.80
N VAL A 81 -6.22 7.18 -16.10
CA VAL A 81 -7.31 7.22 -17.08
C VAL A 81 -8.34 6.11 -16.82
N LEU A 82 -7.91 4.86 -16.68
CA LEU A 82 -8.83 3.74 -16.48
C LEU A 82 -9.58 3.85 -15.15
N ARG A 83 -8.94 4.42 -14.13
CA ARG A 83 -9.57 4.75 -12.84
C ARG A 83 -10.61 5.85 -12.97
N ARG A 84 -10.29 6.93 -13.69
CA ARG A 84 -11.21 8.05 -13.95
C ARG A 84 -12.44 7.61 -14.74
N LEU A 85 -12.27 6.72 -15.70
CA LEU A 85 -13.35 6.16 -16.53
C LEU A 85 -14.19 5.11 -15.79
N GLY A 86 -13.82 4.74 -14.55
CA GLY A 86 -14.51 3.70 -13.79
C GLY A 86 -14.43 2.33 -14.46
N VAL A 87 -13.32 2.07 -15.16
CA VAL A 87 -13.01 0.76 -15.76
C VAL A 87 -12.27 -0.10 -14.73
N VAL A 88 -11.37 0.52 -13.97
CA VAL A 88 -10.72 -0.06 -12.79
C VAL A 88 -11.33 0.59 -11.54
N LYS A 89 -11.60 -0.22 -10.51
CA LYS A 89 -12.13 0.28 -9.23
C LYS A 89 -11.00 0.81 -8.37
N ALA A 90 -11.31 1.75 -7.47
CA ALA A 90 -10.39 2.13 -6.41
C ALA A 90 -9.94 0.88 -5.65
N SER A 91 -8.65 0.81 -5.35
CA SER A 91 -8.14 -0.24 -4.48
C SER A 91 -8.79 -0.11 -3.10
N LEU A 92 -8.77 -1.20 -2.33
CA LEU A 92 -9.27 -1.14 -0.96
C LEU A 92 -8.46 -0.14 -0.12
N THR A 93 -7.15 -0.08 -0.32
CA THR A 93 -6.26 0.89 0.31
C THR A 93 -6.66 2.33 0.00
N GLU A 94 -6.94 2.66 -1.26
CA GLU A 94 -7.42 4.00 -1.63
C GLU A 94 -8.74 4.37 -0.94
N ARG A 95 -9.68 3.42 -0.86
CA ARG A 95 -10.96 3.66 -0.18
C ARG A 95 -10.81 3.81 1.33
N VAL A 96 -9.94 3.02 1.95
CA VAL A 96 -9.61 3.14 3.37
C VAL A 96 -8.93 4.48 3.63
N GLN A 97 -7.93 4.85 2.82
CA GLN A 97 -7.21 6.11 2.97
C GLN A 97 -8.15 7.32 2.83
N ALA A 98 -9.05 7.30 1.83
CA ALA A 98 -10.07 8.33 1.67
C ALA A 98 -11.01 8.44 2.89
N ALA A 99 -11.42 7.29 3.47
CA ALA A 99 -12.23 7.26 4.68
C ALA A 99 -11.48 7.82 5.91
N LEU A 100 -10.18 7.53 6.03
CA LEU A 100 -9.33 8.09 7.08
C LEU A 100 -9.17 9.61 6.90
N ASP A 101 -8.90 10.09 5.68
CA ASP A 101 -8.71 11.50 5.38
C ASP A 101 -9.95 12.34 5.71
N GLU A 102 -11.15 11.78 5.53
CA GLU A 102 -12.42 12.43 5.89
C GLU A 102 -12.55 12.67 7.40
N ILE A 103 -12.03 11.77 8.24
CA ILE A 103 -12.12 11.89 9.70
C ILE A 103 -10.93 12.59 10.36
N ARG A 104 -9.79 12.75 9.65
CA ARG A 104 -8.61 13.45 10.19
C ARG A 104 -8.92 14.82 10.80
N PRO A 105 -9.80 15.69 10.24
CA PRO A 105 -10.15 16.95 10.87
C PRO A 105 -10.78 16.79 12.26
N MET A 106 -11.60 15.75 12.45
CA MET A 106 -12.21 15.43 13.74
C MET A 106 -11.16 14.92 14.75
N LEU A 107 -10.22 14.09 14.30
CA LEU A 107 -9.12 13.57 15.13
C LEU A 107 -8.19 14.71 15.57
N ALA A 108 -7.82 15.59 14.64
CA ALA A 108 -6.98 16.75 14.89
C ALA A 108 -7.59 17.71 15.92
N GLY A 109 -8.93 17.89 15.89
CA GLY A 109 -9.66 18.69 16.88
C GLY A 109 -9.54 18.20 18.32
N HIS A 110 -9.11 16.95 18.52
CA HIS A 110 -8.88 16.34 19.83
C HIS A 110 -7.38 16.03 20.07
N GLY A 111 -6.48 16.61 19.26
CA GLY A 111 -5.03 16.49 19.43
C GLY A 111 -4.44 15.16 18.97
N GLY A 112 -5.09 14.48 18.02
CA GLY A 112 -4.63 13.22 17.46
C GLY A 112 -4.66 13.16 15.94
N ASP A 113 -4.14 12.06 15.39
CA ASP A 113 -4.21 11.73 13.96
C ASP A 113 -4.19 10.20 13.80
N VAL A 114 -4.40 9.72 12.57
CA VAL A 114 -4.37 8.31 12.22
C VAL A 114 -3.55 8.09 10.95
N GLU A 115 -2.70 7.08 10.99
CA GLU A 115 -1.90 6.61 9.86
C GLU A 115 -2.36 5.19 9.50
N LEU A 116 -2.59 4.94 8.21
CA LEU A 116 -2.83 3.59 7.72
C LEU A 116 -1.50 2.84 7.69
N VAL A 117 -1.42 1.71 8.40
CA VAL A 117 -0.20 0.88 8.47
C VAL A 117 -0.30 -0.28 7.49
N ALA A 118 -1.48 -0.88 7.36
CA ALA A 118 -1.69 -1.98 6.42
C ALA A 118 -3.18 -2.20 6.12
N VAL A 119 -3.45 -2.82 4.97
CA VAL A 119 -4.79 -3.28 4.58
C VAL A 119 -4.73 -4.78 4.30
N ARG A 120 -5.44 -5.58 5.11
CA ARG A 120 -5.45 -7.05 5.03
C ARG A 120 -6.86 -7.57 5.32
N PRO A 121 -7.75 -7.63 4.33
CA PRO A 121 -9.14 -8.04 4.52
C PRO A 121 -9.28 -9.34 5.32
N PRO A 122 -10.23 -9.41 6.26
CA PRO A 122 -11.26 -8.41 6.53
C PRO A 122 -10.81 -7.30 7.51
N ALA A 123 -9.50 -7.16 7.77
CA ALA A 123 -8.96 -6.18 8.71
C ALA A 123 -8.13 -5.08 8.04
N ILE A 124 -7.99 -3.95 8.71
CA ILE A 124 -6.92 -2.98 8.46
C ILE A 124 -6.12 -2.76 9.73
N GLU A 125 -4.89 -2.29 9.58
CA GLU A 125 -4.05 -1.88 10.70
C GLU A 125 -3.82 -0.37 10.61
N VAL A 126 -4.06 0.32 11.71
CA VAL A 126 -3.91 1.77 11.82
C VAL A 126 -3.04 2.12 13.01
N ARG A 127 -2.29 3.21 12.92
CA ARG A 127 -1.52 3.77 14.01
C ARG A 127 -2.15 5.10 14.40
N PHE A 128 -2.53 5.21 15.66
CA PHE A 128 -2.96 6.49 16.22
C PHE A 128 -1.74 7.32 16.61
N LEU A 129 -1.78 8.62 16.31
CA LEU A 129 -0.73 9.58 16.61
C LEU A 129 -1.24 10.61 17.62
N GLY A 130 -0.33 11.22 18.38
CA GLY A 130 -0.64 12.32 19.32
C GLY A 130 -1.28 11.85 20.64
N ALA A 131 -2.22 12.64 21.18
CA ALA A 131 -2.87 12.37 22.47
C ALA A 131 -3.65 11.04 22.50
N CYS A 132 -3.89 10.44 21.33
CA CYS A 132 -4.57 9.17 21.15
C CYS A 132 -3.75 7.95 21.59
N ASP A 133 -2.42 8.05 21.64
CA ASP A 133 -1.56 6.89 21.95
C ASP A 133 -1.50 6.61 23.48
N HIS A 134 -1.80 7.58 24.34
CA HIS A 134 -1.50 7.51 25.79
C HIS A 134 -2.66 7.91 26.73
N CYS A 135 -3.91 8.04 26.24
CA CYS A 135 -5.07 8.42 27.05
C CYS A 135 -6.18 7.33 27.03
N PRO A 136 -6.43 6.60 28.14
CA PRO A 136 -7.40 5.50 28.18
C PRO A 136 -8.85 5.92 27.88
N ALA A 137 -9.22 7.18 28.17
CA ALA A 137 -10.58 7.67 28.01
C ALA A 137 -10.91 8.09 26.56
N SER A 138 -9.90 8.52 25.80
CA SER A 138 -10.10 9.00 24.42
C SER A 138 -9.90 7.90 23.38
N ALA A 139 -9.06 6.89 23.66
CA ALA A 139 -8.74 5.79 22.75
C ALA A 139 -10.00 5.05 22.23
N LEU A 140 -10.96 4.77 23.12
CA LEU A 140 -12.22 4.08 22.77
C LEU A 140 -13.10 4.87 21.78
N THR A 141 -13.17 6.20 21.91
CA THR A 141 -14.00 7.04 21.02
C THR A 141 -13.33 7.23 19.66
N PHE A 142 -12.00 7.33 19.63
CA PHE A 142 -11.23 7.42 18.39
C PHE A 142 -11.25 6.12 17.59
N GLU A 143 -11.04 4.98 18.27
CA GLU A 143 -11.10 3.66 17.65
C GLU A 143 -12.48 3.39 17.04
N ALA A 144 -13.56 3.73 17.76
CA ALA A 144 -14.92 3.61 17.24
C ALA A 144 -15.19 4.54 16.04
N GLY A 145 -14.68 5.78 16.07
CA GLY A 145 -14.82 6.73 14.96
C GLY A 145 -14.09 6.29 13.69
N VAL A 146 -12.84 5.84 13.82
CA VAL A 146 -12.06 5.27 12.72
C VAL A 146 -12.73 4.01 12.17
N SER A 147 -13.10 3.07 13.05
CA SER A 147 -13.73 1.82 12.65
C SER A 147 -15.01 2.06 11.87
N LYS A 148 -15.85 2.98 12.36
CA LYS A 148 -17.10 3.34 11.70
C LYS A 148 -16.87 3.94 10.31
N ALA A 149 -15.98 4.93 10.20
CA ALA A 149 -15.73 5.59 8.91
C ALA A 149 -15.18 4.62 7.86
N VAL A 150 -14.24 3.77 8.27
CA VAL A 150 -13.68 2.73 7.40
C VAL A 150 -14.74 1.72 7.00
N GLN A 151 -15.57 1.24 7.93
CA GLN A 151 -16.64 0.27 7.65
C GLN A 151 -17.75 0.86 6.74
N ASP A 152 -18.10 2.13 6.93
CA ASP A 152 -19.09 2.83 6.11
C ASP A 152 -18.60 2.98 4.65
N ALA A 153 -17.30 3.23 4.44
CA ALA A 153 -16.68 3.33 3.11
C ALA A 153 -16.25 1.98 2.48
N CYS A 154 -15.92 1.01 3.33
CA CYS A 154 -15.38 -0.30 2.97
C CYS A 154 -16.09 -1.41 3.79
N PRO A 155 -17.31 -1.82 3.40
CA PRO A 155 -18.07 -2.84 4.13
C PRO A 155 -17.38 -4.21 4.22
N GLU A 156 -16.38 -4.48 3.37
CA GLU A 156 -15.55 -5.68 3.44
C GLU A 156 -14.50 -5.67 4.56
N ILE A 157 -14.25 -4.51 5.18
CA ILE A 157 -13.39 -4.37 6.36
C ILE A 157 -14.28 -4.47 7.60
N THR A 158 -14.17 -5.56 8.34
CA THR A 158 -14.92 -5.78 9.58
C THR A 158 -14.09 -5.45 10.82
N GLU A 159 -12.77 -5.36 10.69
CA GLU A 159 -11.85 -5.17 11.82
C GLU A 159 -10.87 -4.01 11.57
N VAL A 160 -10.65 -3.17 12.58
CA VAL A 160 -9.61 -2.14 12.59
C VAL A 160 -8.69 -2.41 13.78
N ILE A 161 -7.44 -2.73 13.50
CA ILE A 161 -6.45 -3.12 14.50
C ILE A 161 -5.52 -1.94 14.76
N GLN A 162 -5.34 -1.56 16.02
CA GLN A 162 -4.34 -0.58 16.40
C GLN A 162 -2.94 -1.21 16.42
N ALA A 163 -2.01 -0.67 15.63
CA ALA A 163 -0.59 -0.96 15.73
C ALA A 163 -0.07 -0.47 17.09
N LYS A 164 0.58 -1.34 17.88
CA LYS A 164 1.15 -0.95 19.19
C LYS A 164 2.33 0.01 19.01
N GLY A 165 2.24 1.17 19.67
CA GLY A 165 3.31 2.15 19.79
C GLY A 165 4.41 1.74 20.76
N SER A 166 5.65 2.08 20.40
CA SER A 166 6.90 1.90 21.13
C SER A 166 6.95 2.77 22.40
N GLY A 167 6.74 2.18 23.58
CA GLY A 167 6.98 2.79 24.89
C GLY A 167 7.41 1.74 25.91
N GLY A 168 8.66 1.79 26.35
CA GLY A 168 9.39 0.68 26.99
C GLY A 168 9.22 0.51 28.50
N GLY A 169 9.70 -0.66 28.98
CA GLY A 169 9.86 -0.95 30.41
C GLY A 169 10.23 -2.40 30.77
N GLY A 170 11.50 -2.79 30.57
CA GLY A 170 12.30 -3.62 31.51
C GLY A 170 12.21 -5.16 31.46
N GLY A 171 13.32 -5.81 31.09
CA GLY A 171 13.64 -7.22 31.44
C GLY A 171 14.42 -7.96 30.35
N GLU A 172 15.59 -8.50 30.70
CA GLU A 172 16.63 -9.11 29.84
C GLU A 172 16.16 -9.95 28.63
N GLY A 173 16.80 -9.68 27.48
CA GLY A 173 16.58 -10.35 26.19
C GLY A 173 15.74 -9.49 25.25
N LEU A 174 16.39 -8.84 24.28
CA LEU A 174 15.74 -8.06 23.21
C LEU A 174 14.91 -8.99 22.31
N SER A 175 13.73 -9.38 22.77
CA SER A 175 12.73 -10.10 21.99
C SER A 175 12.00 -9.12 21.08
N PHE A 176 12.68 -8.64 20.03
CA PHE A 176 12.00 -7.98 18.92
C PHE A 176 11.25 -9.06 18.13
N VAL A 177 9.93 -9.09 18.26
CA VAL A 177 9.06 -9.93 17.42
C VAL A 177 8.50 -9.02 16.33
N SER A 178 8.77 -9.34 15.08
CA SER A 178 8.18 -8.61 13.95
C SER A 178 6.64 -8.57 14.11
N PRO A 179 6.01 -7.39 14.22
CA PRO A 179 4.57 -7.26 14.43
C PRO A 179 3.76 -7.78 13.22
N PHE A 180 4.40 -7.86 12.05
CA PHE A 180 3.77 -8.19 10.77
C PHE A 180 3.42 -9.68 10.58
N ALA A 181 3.78 -10.54 11.54
CA ALA A 181 3.52 -11.98 11.49
C ALA A 181 2.92 -12.56 12.79
N ALA A 182 2.21 -11.71 13.56
CA ALA A 182 1.56 -12.11 14.81
C ALA A 182 0.65 -13.34 14.66
N ALA A 183 0.06 -13.55 13.47
CA ALA A 183 -0.84 -14.65 13.14
C ALA A 183 -0.14 -15.97 12.70
N ALA A 184 1.19 -16.02 12.54
CA ALA A 184 1.87 -17.23 12.07
C ALA A 184 1.71 -18.39 13.07
N VAL A 185 1.07 -19.49 12.65
CA VAL A 185 0.86 -20.68 13.47
C VAL A 185 1.98 -21.68 13.19
N GLY A 186 2.83 -21.96 14.18
CA GLY A 186 3.95 -22.88 14.00
C GLY A 186 5.06 -22.73 15.05
N HIS A 187 6.12 -23.53 14.90
CA HIS A 187 7.27 -23.53 15.80
C HIS A 187 8.35 -22.55 15.33
N TRP A 188 9.07 -21.97 16.30
CA TRP A 188 10.28 -21.19 16.06
C TRP A 188 11.41 -22.11 15.61
N ARG A 189 12.14 -21.70 14.59
CA ARG A 189 13.25 -22.45 14.02
C ARG A 189 14.51 -21.59 13.94
N PRO A 190 15.69 -22.13 14.27
CA PRO A 190 16.94 -21.43 14.03
C PRO A 190 17.10 -21.11 12.53
N ALA A 191 17.40 -19.86 12.20
CA ALA A 191 17.65 -19.42 10.83
C ALA A 191 19.13 -19.13 10.58
N CYS A 192 19.71 -18.16 11.30
CA CYS A 192 21.11 -17.76 11.20
C CYS A 192 21.56 -16.97 12.45
N ALA A 193 22.84 -16.62 12.55
CA ALA A 193 23.30 -15.59 13.49
C ALA A 193 22.95 -14.18 12.97
N LEU A 194 22.82 -13.21 13.88
CA LEU A 194 22.43 -11.83 13.54
C LEU A 194 23.47 -11.12 12.66
N ASP A 195 24.74 -11.44 12.83
CA ASP A 195 25.87 -10.89 12.08
C ASP A 195 26.01 -11.48 10.67
N GLU A 196 25.33 -12.58 10.38
CA GLU A 196 25.20 -13.11 9.00
C GLU A 196 24.26 -12.26 8.14
N ILE A 197 23.37 -11.46 8.76
CA ILE A 197 22.49 -10.52 8.04
C ILE A 197 23.23 -9.19 7.86
N PRO A 198 23.50 -8.74 6.62
CA PRO A 198 24.15 -7.47 6.38
C PRO A 198 23.32 -6.29 6.92
N GLU A 199 24.00 -5.33 7.56
CA GLU A 199 23.37 -4.07 8.00
C GLU A 199 22.84 -3.30 6.79
N ASN A 200 21.54 -2.95 6.80
CA ASN A 200 20.80 -2.36 5.68
C ASN A 200 20.83 -3.20 4.38
N GLY A 201 20.98 -4.52 4.47
CA GLY A 201 20.99 -5.42 3.32
C GLY A 201 20.08 -6.64 3.49
N LEU A 202 20.19 -7.58 2.56
CA LEU A 202 19.43 -8.82 2.55
C LEU A 202 20.32 -10.03 2.80
N HIS A 203 19.76 -10.99 3.52
CA HIS A 203 20.27 -12.34 3.62
C HIS A 203 19.18 -13.32 3.20
N ALA A 204 19.38 -13.99 2.06
CA ALA A 204 18.44 -14.99 1.54
C ALA A 204 18.87 -16.40 1.96
N LEU A 205 17.94 -17.21 2.45
CA LEU A 205 18.19 -18.59 2.82
C LEU A 205 16.96 -19.47 2.61
N THR A 206 17.14 -20.79 2.69
CA THR A 206 16.03 -21.75 2.64
C THR A 206 15.84 -22.38 4.01
N LEU A 207 14.61 -22.31 4.54
CA LEU A 207 14.23 -22.85 5.84
C LEU A 207 13.06 -23.82 5.65
N ASP A 208 13.24 -25.10 5.99
CA ASP A 208 12.23 -26.16 5.79
C ASP A 208 11.67 -26.24 4.36
N GLY A 209 12.48 -25.90 3.35
CA GLY A 209 12.05 -25.87 1.94
C GLY A 209 11.39 -24.57 1.49
N GLU A 210 11.08 -23.65 2.40
CA GLU A 210 10.63 -22.29 2.07
C GLU A 210 11.82 -21.36 1.87
N ARG A 211 11.81 -20.60 0.76
CA ARG A 211 12.83 -19.58 0.52
C ARG A 211 12.41 -18.30 1.22
N ILE A 212 13.29 -17.73 2.03
CA ILE A 212 13.03 -16.52 2.81
C ILE A 212 14.13 -15.48 2.58
N ILE A 213 13.80 -14.22 2.83
CA ILE A 213 14.74 -13.11 2.92
C ILE A 213 14.65 -12.48 4.30
N LEU A 214 15.81 -12.17 4.87
CA LEU A 214 15.98 -11.44 6.12
C LEU A 214 16.61 -10.08 5.84
N SER A 215 16.09 -9.02 6.46
CA SER A 215 16.67 -7.68 6.43
C SER A 215 16.97 -7.20 7.84
N ARG A 216 18.04 -6.41 8.00
CA ARG A 216 18.51 -5.92 9.30
C ARG A 216 18.73 -4.42 9.30
N ARG A 217 18.28 -3.75 10.37
CA ARG A 217 18.62 -2.37 10.71
C ARG A 217 18.91 -2.26 12.21
N GLY A 218 20.18 -2.12 12.58
CA GLY A 218 20.62 -2.21 13.97
C GLY A 218 20.32 -3.60 14.55
N GLU A 219 19.44 -3.67 15.54
CA GLU A 219 18.98 -4.94 16.16
C GLU A 219 17.62 -5.40 15.63
N ALA A 220 16.95 -4.58 14.81
CA ALA A 220 15.67 -4.94 14.21
C ALA A 220 15.90 -5.84 12.99
N VAL A 221 15.19 -6.97 12.95
CA VAL A 221 15.20 -7.92 11.85
C VAL A 221 13.78 -8.11 11.34
N THR A 222 13.61 -8.08 10.02
CA THR A 222 12.37 -8.47 9.34
C THR A 222 12.62 -9.71 8.50
N CYS A 223 11.55 -10.49 8.28
CA CYS A 223 11.62 -11.72 7.52
C CYS A 223 10.42 -11.80 6.58
N PHE A 224 10.69 -12.05 5.30
CA PHE A 224 9.68 -12.24 4.28
C PHE A 224 9.96 -13.50 3.47
N GLN A 225 8.96 -14.02 2.76
CA GLN A 225 9.19 -15.01 1.72
C GLN A 225 10.06 -14.40 0.61
N ASN A 226 11.02 -15.17 0.09
CA ASN A 226 11.81 -14.79 -1.08
C ASN A 226 11.01 -14.99 -2.37
N ALA A 227 9.91 -14.25 -2.46
CA ALA A 227 8.96 -14.29 -3.55
C ALA A 227 8.35 -12.89 -3.69
N CYS A 228 8.61 -12.24 -4.82
CA CYS A 228 8.01 -10.97 -5.18
C CYS A 228 6.49 -11.11 -5.20
N ALA A 229 5.80 -10.25 -4.45
CA ALA A 229 4.35 -10.33 -4.28
C ALA A 229 3.56 -10.14 -5.60
N HIS A 230 4.23 -9.68 -6.65
CA HIS A 230 3.68 -9.59 -8.01
C HIS A 230 3.52 -10.98 -8.68
N LEU A 231 4.62 -11.71 -8.91
CA LEU A 231 4.63 -12.97 -9.69
C LEU A 231 5.36 -14.14 -9.01
N GLY A 232 5.72 -14.00 -7.73
CA GLY A 232 6.37 -15.03 -6.94
C GLY A 232 7.85 -15.31 -7.30
N LEU A 233 8.45 -14.47 -8.16
CA LEU A 233 9.86 -14.59 -8.53
C LEU A 233 10.76 -14.16 -7.37
N ALA A 234 11.87 -14.86 -7.18
CA ALA A 234 12.82 -14.56 -6.12
C ALA A 234 13.56 -13.23 -6.37
N PHE A 235 14.04 -12.62 -5.30
CA PHE A 235 14.77 -11.35 -5.30
C PHE A 235 16.26 -11.52 -5.62
N ASP A 236 16.65 -12.65 -6.23
CA ASP A 236 18.02 -12.92 -6.64
C ASP A 236 18.49 -11.84 -7.63
N GLY A 237 19.50 -11.04 -7.23
CA GLY A 237 19.98 -9.90 -8.02
C GLY A 237 19.21 -8.58 -7.80
N GLY A 238 18.27 -8.53 -6.86
CA GLY A 238 17.59 -7.30 -6.45
C GLY A 238 18.51 -6.35 -5.69
N THR A 239 18.15 -5.07 -5.65
CA THR A 239 18.94 -4.02 -4.97
C THR A 239 18.23 -3.55 -3.71
N VAL A 240 19.01 -3.17 -2.69
CA VAL A 240 18.49 -2.48 -1.51
C VAL A 240 19.10 -1.09 -1.41
N ALA A 241 18.24 -0.08 -1.31
CA ALA A 241 18.64 1.30 -1.08
C ALA A 241 17.72 1.94 -0.04
N ALA A 242 18.31 2.58 0.98
CA ALA A 242 17.57 3.27 2.05
C ALA A 242 16.49 2.44 2.78
N GLY A 243 16.59 1.11 2.76
CA GLY A 243 15.59 0.20 3.35
C GLY A 243 14.51 -0.26 2.38
N ILE A 244 14.61 0.10 1.09
CA ILE A 244 13.71 -0.32 0.03
C ILE A 244 14.39 -1.40 -0.80
N LEU A 245 13.71 -2.53 -0.99
CA LEU A 245 14.08 -3.63 -1.88
C LEU A 245 13.41 -3.45 -3.24
N THR A 246 14.21 -3.31 -4.29
CA THR A 246 13.73 -3.31 -5.68
C THR A 246 13.84 -4.71 -6.27
N CYS A 247 12.71 -5.25 -6.74
CA CYS A 247 12.63 -6.51 -7.46
C CYS A 247 13.37 -6.41 -8.81
N PRO A 248 14.32 -7.31 -9.11
CA PRO A 248 15.15 -7.20 -10.31
C PRO A 248 14.40 -7.55 -11.61
N HIS A 249 13.22 -8.16 -11.50
CA HIS A 249 12.47 -8.63 -12.66
C HIS A 249 11.55 -7.57 -13.24
N HIS A 250 10.83 -6.85 -12.38
CA HIS A 250 9.77 -5.90 -12.78
C HIS A 250 9.83 -4.56 -12.05
N GLY A 251 10.90 -4.32 -11.26
CA GLY A 251 11.12 -3.04 -10.59
C GLY A 251 10.19 -2.74 -9.41
N PHE A 252 9.49 -3.74 -8.87
CA PHE A 252 8.62 -3.54 -7.71
C PHE A 252 9.46 -3.22 -6.47
N ASP A 253 9.19 -2.08 -5.87
CA ASP A 253 9.83 -1.60 -4.66
C ASP A 253 9.06 -2.03 -3.43
N TYR A 254 9.78 -2.53 -2.42
CA TYR A 254 9.23 -2.99 -1.17
C TYR A 254 9.94 -2.34 0.01
N ASP A 255 9.22 -1.73 0.93
CA ASP A 255 9.77 -1.30 2.21
C ASP A 255 10.14 -2.53 3.05
N LEU A 256 11.42 -2.68 3.41
CA LEU A 256 11.89 -3.82 4.18
C LEU A 256 11.55 -3.75 5.67
N ALA A 257 11.11 -2.60 6.17
CA ALA A 257 10.66 -2.48 7.55
C ALA A 257 9.24 -3.05 7.74
N SER A 258 8.36 -2.88 6.75
CA SER A 258 6.95 -3.31 6.81
C SER A 258 6.60 -4.49 5.89
N GLY A 259 7.36 -4.68 4.81
CA GLY A 259 7.00 -5.57 3.70
C GLY A 259 6.10 -4.91 2.67
N GLU A 260 5.89 -3.59 2.79
CA GLU A 260 4.95 -2.85 1.96
C GLU A 260 5.44 -2.74 0.51
N CYS A 261 4.63 -3.11 -0.47
CA CYS A 261 4.91 -2.79 -1.86
C CYS A 261 4.60 -1.31 -2.15
N LEU A 262 5.65 -0.56 -2.43
CA LEU A 262 5.60 0.87 -2.76
C LEU A 262 5.17 1.12 -4.22
N THR A 263 5.33 0.11 -5.08
CA THR A 263 4.94 0.19 -6.50
C THR A 263 3.45 -0.13 -6.72
N ALA A 264 2.93 -1.12 -6.02
CA ALA A 264 1.56 -1.60 -6.15
C ALA A 264 1.04 -2.03 -4.77
N PRO A 265 0.35 -1.14 -4.04
CA PRO A 265 -0.07 -1.38 -2.66
C PRO A 265 -1.05 -2.56 -2.47
N GLU A 266 -1.56 -3.17 -3.54
CA GLU A 266 -2.44 -4.35 -3.47
C GLU A 266 -1.72 -5.66 -3.21
N VAL A 267 -0.40 -5.71 -3.39
CA VAL A 267 0.41 -6.92 -3.19
C VAL A 267 1.45 -6.64 -2.12
N GLN A 268 1.65 -7.55 -1.17
CA GLN A 268 2.53 -7.32 -0.02
C GLN A 268 3.48 -8.50 0.15
N LEU A 269 4.69 -8.24 0.63
CA LEU A 269 5.59 -9.34 0.94
C LEU A 269 4.95 -10.24 2.00
N LEU A 270 5.01 -11.54 1.79
CA LEU A 270 4.54 -12.50 2.78
C LEU A 270 5.49 -12.49 3.97
N ALA A 271 5.09 -11.84 5.06
CA ALA A 271 5.89 -11.77 6.27
C ALA A 271 5.92 -13.12 7.02
N HIS A 272 7.06 -13.40 7.63
CA HIS A 272 7.24 -14.50 8.58
C HIS A 272 7.56 -13.94 9.96
N GLY A 273 7.20 -14.70 11.00
CA GLY A 273 7.59 -14.35 12.36
C GLY A 273 9.09 -14.41 12.49
N VAL A 274 9.71 -13.40 13.06
CA VAL A 274 11.14 -13.39 13.34
C VAL A 274 11.39 -12.84 14.73
N ARG A 275 12.35 -13.44 15.44
CA ARG A 275 12.85 -12.96 16.72
C ARG A 275 14.35 -13.11 16.83
N VAL A 276 14.97 -12.24 17.62
CA VAL A 276 16.39 -12.30 17.95
C VAL A 276 16.54 -12.67 19.42
N ILE A 277 17.29 -13.72 19.74
CA ILE A 277 17.56 -14.16 21.11
C ILE A 277 19.05 -14.42 21.24
N GLY A 278 19.75 -13.63 22.05
CA GLY A 278 21.19 -13.80 22.31
C GLY A 278 22.04 -13.83 21.03
N GLY A 279 21.73 -12.95 20.07
CA GLY A 279 22.44 -12.85 18.78
C GLY A 279 22.06 -13.92 17.75
N ARG A 280 21.08 -14.79 18.04
CA ARG A 280 20.55 -15.79 17.10
C ARG A 280 19.20 -15.36 16.57
N VAL A 281 19.00 -15.53 15.26
CA VAL A 281 17.74 -15.25 14.58
C VAL A 281 16.94 -16.53 14.48
N GLU A 282 15.70 -16.49 14.96
CA GLU A 282 14.74 -17.57 14.80
C GLU A 282 13.53 -17.10 13.98
N VAL A 283 13.06 -17.97 13.10
CA VAL A 283 11.96 -17.68 12.18
C VAL A 283 10.81 -18.66 12.40
N ARG A 284 9.60 -18.13 12.33
CA ARG A 284 8.33 -18.87 12.34
C ARG A 284 7.61 -18.59 11.02
N LEU A 285 7.65 -19.56 10.11
CA LEU A 285 7.03 -19.47 8.80
C LEU A 285 5.51 -19.28 8.92
N ALA A 286 4.99 -18.28 8.22
CA ALA A 286 3.56 -18.14 7.95
C ALA A 286 3.24 -19.06 6.77
N ARG A 287 2.26 -19.95 6.95
CA ARG A 287 1.75 -20.84 5.90
C ARG A 287 0.51 -20.24 5.27
#